data_AF-A0A1T1BBX2-F1
#
_entry.id   AF-A0A1T1BBX2-F1
#
_cell.length_a   1.000
_cell.length_b   1.000
_cell.length_c   1.000
_cell.angle_alpha   90.00
_cell.angle_beta   90.00
_cell.angle_gamma   90.00
#
_symmetry.space_group_name_H-M   'P 1'
#
loop_
_entity.id
_entity.type
_entity.pdbx_description
1 polymer ?
#
loop_
_entity_poly.entity_id
_entity_poly.type
_entity_poly.pdbx_seq_one_letter_code
_entity_poly.pdbx_strand_id
1 'polypeptide(L)'
;MIPTAIPSPCEEALRGLAAGQDDLRRCIETLTPMLFALARRLHLPEELREAAVGDALSDIRQHCGQWPRTQLPAQVWVLAVARRRFLSSSAA
;
A
#
# COMPACT_ATOMS: atom_id res chain seq x y z
N MET A 1 20.55 19.70 -15.20
CA MET A 1 19.09 19.47 -15.06
C MET A 1 18.89 18.05 -14.60
N ILE A 2 18.43 17.83 -13.37
CA ILE A 2 18.02 16.50 -12.91
C ILE A 2 16.67 16.24 -13.59
N PRO A 3 16.49 15.14 -14.34
CA PRO A 3 15.19 14.83 -14.90
C PRO A 3 14.23 14.64 -13.72
N THR A 4 13.24 15.53 -13.60
CA THR A 4 12.13 15.35 -12.66
C THR A 4 11.36 14.13 -13.14
N ALA A 5 11.72 12.96 -12.62
CA ALA A 5 11.00 11.73 -12.90
C ALA A 5 9.53 11.95 -12.57
N ILE A 6 8.67 11.66 -13.53
CA ILE A 6 7.22 11.72 -13.33
C ILE A 6 6.91 10.77 -12.16
N PRO A 7 6.31 11.28 -11.07
CA PRO A 7 6.01 10.44 -9.92
C PRO A 7 5.11 9.29 -10.35
N SER A 8 5.40 8.08 -9.87
CA SER A 8 4.60 6.92 -10.23
C SER A 8 3.16 7.08 -9.70
N PRO A 9 2.15 6.44 -10.30
CA PRO A 9 0.77 6.50 -9.80
C PRO A 9 0.64 6.10 -8.32
N CYS A 10 1.45 5.13 -7.87
CA CYS A 10 1.52 4.72 -6.47
C CYS A 10 2.09 5.83 -5.57
N GLU A 11 3.07 6.57 -6.07
CA GLU A 11 3.69 7.67 -5.35
C GLU A 11 2.75 8.88 -5.24
N GLU A 12 2.03 9.21 -6.32
CA GLU A 12 1.01 10.25 -6.30
C GLU A 12 -0.13 9.90 -5.33
N ALA A 13 -0.63 8.66 -5.38
CA ALA A 13 -1.67 8.19 -4.47
C ALA A 13 -1.23 8.26 -3.00
N LEU A 14 -0.01 7.84 -2.70
CA LEU A 14 0.53 7.85 -1.33
C LEU A 14 0.82 9.26 -0.83
N ARG A 15 1.29 10.16 -1.71
CA ARG A 15 1.44 11.60 -1.39
C ARG A 15 0.10 12.27 -1.12
N GLY A 16 -0.92 12.02 -1.94
CA GLY A 16 -2.27 12.57 -1.74
C GLY A 16 -2.83 12.18 -0.37
N LEU A 17 -2.74 10.88 -0.03
CA LEU A 17 -3.10 10.37 1.28
C LEU A 17 -2.33 11.03 2.43
N ALA A 18 -1.00 11.13 2.31
CA ALA A 18 -0.16 11.72 3.34
C ALA A 18 -0.43 13.23 3.54
N ALA A 19 -0.86 13.92 2.48
CA ALA A 19 -1.24 15.33 2.51
C ALA A 19 -2.65 15.57 3.06
N GLY A 20 -3.40 14.52 3.43
CA GLY A 20 -4.80 14.64 3.84
C GLY A 20 -5.72 15.10 2.70
N GLN A 21 -5.24 15.05 1.46
CA GLN A 21 -6.09 15.21 0.29
C GLN A 21 -6.82 13.89 0.13
N ASP A 22 -8.10 13.90 0.49
CA ASP A 22 -8.96 12.72 0.72
C ASP A 22 -9.32 11.98 -0.58
N ASP A 23 -8.37 11.79 -1.50
CA ASP A 23 -8.53 10.97 -2.71
C ASP A 23 -8.33 9.48 -2.37
N LEU A 24 -9.05 9.05 -1.33
CA LEU A 24 -9.10 7.67 -0.87
C LEU A 24 -9.48 6.73 -2.01
N ARG A 25 -10.37 7.19 -2.90
CA ARG A 25 -10.77 6.46 -4.10
C ARG A 25 -9.58 6.15 -5.01
N ARG A 26 -8.79 7.15 -5.39
CA ARG A 26 -7.58 6.95 -6.23
C ARG A 26 -6.58 6.01 -5.56
N CYS A 27 -6.39 6.13 -4.25
CA CYS A 27 -5.53 5.20 -3.52
C CYS A 27 -6.05 3.76 -3.61
N ILE A 28 -7.32 3.52 -3.33
CA ILE A 28 -7.92 2.19 -3.41
C ILE A 28 -7.77 1.63 -4.83
N GLU A 29 -8.13 2.40 -5.85
CA GLU A 29 -8.01 1.98 -7.26
C GLU A 29 -6.56 1.63 -7.64
N THR A 30 -5.58 2.38 -7.13
CA THR A 30 -4.16 2.17 -7.45
C THR A 30 -3.54 1.00 -6.69
N LEU A 31 -3.82 0.88 -5.38
CA LEU A 31 -3.13 -0.08 -4.51
C LEU A 31 -3.80 -1.44 -4.51
N THR A 32 -5.14 -1.51 -4.61
CA THR A 32 -5.90 -2.77 -4.47
C THR A 32 -5.41 -3.88 -5.40
N PRO A 33 -5.22 -3.66 -6.72
CA PRO A 33 -4.76 -4.71 -7.62
C PRO A 33 -3.39 -5.28 -7.20
N MET A 34 -2.49 -4.41 -6.75
CA MET A 34 -1.15 -4.79 -6.30
C MET A 34 -1.21 -5.59 -4.98
N LEU A 35 -2.07 -5.19 -4.04
CA LEU A 35 -2.24 -5.88 -2.76
C LEU A 35 -2.84 -7.28 -2.95
N PHE A 36 -3.84 -7.43 -3.82
CA PHE A 36 -4.38 -8.75 -4.17
C PHE A 36 -3.35 -9.62 -4.90
N ALA A 37 -2.54 -9.05 -5.79
CA ALA A 37 -1.45 -9.79 -6.42
C ALA A 37 -0.43 -10.29 -5.40
N LEU A 38 -0.08 -9.47 -4.40
CA LEU A 38 0.79 -9.87 -3.29
C LEU A 38 0.15 -10.97 -2.43
N ALA A 39 -1.12 -10.82 -2.04
CA ALA A 39 -1.84 -11.82 -1.24
C ALA A 39 -1.88 -13.19 -1.93
N ARG A 40 -2.13 -13.21 -3.25
CA ARG A 40 -2.08 -14.42 -4.08
C ARG A 40 -0.68 -15.03 -4.11
N ARG A 41 0.35 -14.20 -4.27
CA ARG A 41 1.76 -14.65 -4.29
C ARG A 41 2.20 -15.23 -2.94
N LEU A 42 1.62 -14.77 -1.84
CA LEU A 42 1.86 -15.31 -0.50
C LEU A 42 0.91 -16.46 -0.14
N HIS A 43 0.11 -16.96 -1.08
CA HIS A 43 -0.83 -18.06 -0.88
C HIS A 43 -1.84 -17.85 0.25
N LEU A 44 -2.31 -16.61 0.45
CA LEU A 44 -3.39 -16.36 1.41
C LEU A 44 -4.67 -17.13 1.00
N PRO A 45 -5.37 -17.76 1.96
CA PRO A 45 -6.68 -18.39 1.73
C PRO A 45 -7.65 -17.39 1.11
N GLU A 46 -8.45 -17.83 0.14
CA GLU A 46 -9.30 -16.95 -0.67
C GLU A 46 -10.29 -16.17 0.19
N GLU A 47 -10.89 -16.85 1.14
CA GLU A 47 -11.83 -16.35 2.13
C GLU A 47 -11.24 -15.26 3.05
N LEU A 48 -9.91 -15.19 3.16
CA LEU A 48 -9.21 -14.18 3.97
C LEU A 48 -8.65 -13.03 3.16
N ARG A 49 -8.55 -13.14 1.82
CA ARG A 49 -7.84 -12.15 0.98
C ARG A 49 -8.46 -10.77 1.06
N GLU A 50 -9.79 -10.68 0.95
CA GLU A 50 -10.48 -9.40 0.96
C GLU A 50 -10.30 -8.65 2.29
N ALA A 51 -10.52 -9.36 3.40
CA ALA A 51 -10.33 -8.81 4.74
C ALA A 51 -8.87 -8.37 4.97
N ALA A 52 -7.91 -9.22 4.59
CA ALA A 52 -6.49 -8.91 4.73
C ALA A 52 -6.08 -7.67 3.90
N VAL A 53 -6.57 -7.55 2.67
CA VAL A 53 -6.32 -6.37 1.81
C VAL A 53 -6.94 -5.11 2.42
N GLY A 54 -8.16 -5.19 2.94
CA GLY A 54 -8.82 -4.09 3.66
C GLY A 54 -8.02 -3.61 4.87
N ASP A 55 -7.50 -4.55 5.66
CA ASP A 55 -6.62 -4.25 6.79
C ASP A 55 -5.32 -3.58 6.33
N ALA A 56 -4.69 -4.10 5.28
CA ALA A 56 -3.46 -3.53 4.74
C ALA A 56 -3.67 -2.09 4.24
N LEU A 57 -4.79 -1.81 3.56
CA LEU A 57 -5.16 -0.44 3.16
C LEU A 57 -5.36 0.48 4.37
N SER A 58 -5.94 -0.04 5.46
CA SER A 58 -6.11 0.71 6.71
C SER A 58 -4.77 1.05 7.35
N ASP A 59 -3.85 0.08 7.44
CA ASP A 59 -2.48 0.28 7.93
C ASP A 59 -1.72 1.32 7.07
N ILE A 60 -1.83 1.21 5.74
CA ILE A 60 -1.22 2.15 4.80
C ILE A 60 -1.75 3.56 5.07
N ARG A 61 -3.07 3.74 5.18
CA ARG A 61 -3.69 5.03 5.48
C ARG A 61 -3.19 5.61 6.80
N GLN A 62 -3.11 4.78 7.85
CA GLN A 62 -2.66 5.22 9.18
C GLN A 62 -1.19 5.63 9.21
N HIS A 63 -0.33 4.98 8.41
CA HIS A 63 1.12 5.17 8.48
C HIS A 63 1.72 5.95 7.30
N CYS A 64 0.94 6.30 6.27
CA CYS A 64 1.44 6.96 5.06
C CYS A 64 2.17 8.29 5.33
N GLY A 65 1.79 9.05 6.37
CA GLY A 65 2.49 10.28 6.75
C GLY A 65 3.95 10.08 7.19
N GLN A 66 4.33 8.84 7.54
CA GLN A 66 5.71 8.49 7.93
C GLN A 66 6.56 8.06 6.74
N TRP A 67 5.93 7.67 5.63
CA TRP A 67 6.62 7.14 4.44
C TRP A 67 7.75 8.03 3.93
N PRO A 68 7.61 9.38 3.81
CA PRO A 68 8.69 10.24 3.31
C PRO A 68 10.00 10.12 4.11
N ARG A 69 9.92 9.77 5.40
CA ARG A 69 11.10 9.59 6.27
C ARG A 69 11.83 8.27 6.02
N THR A 70 11.18 7.30 5.38
CA THR A 70 11.76 5.97 5.12
C THR A 70 12.70 5.96 3.93
N GLN A 71 12.67 6.99 3.08
CA GLN A 71 13.41 7.08 1.81
C GLN A 71 13.17 5.91 0.84
N LEU A 72 12.16 5.06 1.12
CA LEU A 72 11.79 3.96 0.24
C LEU A 72 10.91 4.45 -0.91
N PRO A 73 11.00 3.84 -2.11
CA PRO A 73 10.00 4.03 -3.13
C PRO A 73 8.59 3.69 -2.59
N ALA A 74 7.58 4.47 -2.97
CA ALA A 74 6.20 4.31 -2.47
C ALA A 74 5.69 2.86 -2.59
N GLN A 75 5.91 2.25 -3.77
CA GLN A 75 5.50 0.88 -4.04
C GLN A 75 6.18 -0.13 -3.11
N VAL A 76 7.47 0.03 -2.84
CA VAL A 76 8.24 -0.84 -1.95
C VAL A 76 7.74 -0.72 -0.52
N TRP A 77 7.48 0.52 -0.07
CA TRP A 77 6.94 0.76 1.26
C TRP A 77 5.54 0.14 1.44
N VAL A 78 4.64 0.35 0.47
CA VAL A 78 3.28 -0.24 0.47
C VAL A 78 3.33 -1.77 0.54
N LEU A 79 4.15 -2.40 -0.31
CA LEU A 79 4.30 -3.85 -0.34
C LEU A 79 4.89 -4.39 0.98
N ALA A 80 5.83 -3.65 1.60
CA ALA A 80 6.41 -4.04 2.89
C ALA A 80 5.37 -4.00 4.03
N VAL A 81 4.54 -2.94 4.09
CA VAL A 81 3.45 -2.81 5.07
C VAL A 81 2.45 -3.95 4.89
N ALA A 82 1.98 -4.17 3.66
CA ALA A 82 1.03 -5.22 3.34
C ALA A 82 1.58 -6.63 3.64
N ARG A 83 2.83 -6.90 3.26
CA ARG A 83 3.49 -8.18 3.55
C ARG A 83 3.57 -8.45 5.04
N ARG A 84 3.93 -7.45 5.84
CA ARG A 84 3.95 -7.58 7.31
C ARG A 84 2.58 -7.97 7.84
N ARG A 85 1.52 -7.29 7.39
CA ARG A 85 0.14 -7.58 7.79
C ARG A 85 -0.30 -9.00 7.40
N PHE A 86 -0.03 -9.41 6.16
CA PHE A 86 -0.40 -10.73 5.65
C PHE A 86 0.30 -11.87 6.39
N LEU A 87 1.57 -11.69 6.76
CA LEU A 87 2.30 -12.69 7.54
C LEU A 87 1.85 -12.73 9.00
N SER A 88 1.52 -11.58 9.60
CA SER A 88 0.96 -11.54 10.96
C SER A 88 -0.42 -12.18 11.05
N SER A 89 -1.27 -12.03 10.03
CA SER A 89 -2.60 -12.65 9.98
C SER A 89 -2.57 -14.15 9.68
N SER A 90 -1.49 -14.67 9.08
CA SER A 90 -1.30 -16.10 8.85
C SER A 90 -0.77 -16.85 10.07
N ALA A 91 -0.30 -16.13 11.09
CA ALA A 91 0.25 -16.69 12.33
C ALA A 91 -0.78 -16.77 13.48
N ALA A 92 -2.00 -16.29 13.24
CA ALA A 92 -3.14 -16.33 14.15
C ALA A 92 -4.13 -17.41 13.68
#